data_AF-A0A8J6B5S4-F1
#
_entry.id   AF-A0A8J6B5S4-F1
#
_cell.length_a   1.000
_cell.length_b   1.000
_cell.length_c   1.000
_cell.angle_alpha   90.00
_cell.angle_beta   90.00
_cell.angle_gamma   90.00
#
_symmetry.space_group_name_H-M   'P 1'
#
loop_
_entity.id
_entity.type
_entity.pdbx_description
1 polymer ?
#
loop_
_entity_poly.entity_id
_entity_poly.type
_entity_poly.pdbx_seq_one_letter_code
_entity_poly.pdbx_strand_id
1 'polypeptide(L)'
;MQYRYLDIRSAQLQYNLRLRSRMVMKMREYLCNQHGFVDVETPTLFKRTPGGAKEFLVPTQEPGKFYSLPQSPQQFKQLLMVGGLDR
;
A
#
# COMPACT_ATOMS: atom_id res chain seq x y z
N MET A 1 -0.08 -0.28 23.79
CA MET A 1 0.73 -0.80 22.67
C MET A 1 2.06 -1.44 23.11
N GLN A 2 2.62 -1.13 24.29
CA GLN A 2 3.95 -1.60 24.72
C GLN A 2 4.18 -3.13 24.59
N TYR A 3 3.18 -3.95 24.90
CA TYR A 3 3.26 -5.41 24.82
C TYR A 3 2.40 -6.00 23.70
N ARG A 4 2.35 -5.33 22.53
CA ARG A 4 1.48 -5.75 21.42
C ARG A 4 1.71 -7.19 20.98
N TYR A 5 2.94 -7.69 21.09
CA TYR A 5 3.28 -9.09 20.77
C TYR A 5 2.63 -10.12 21.70
N LEU A 6 2.37 -9.77 22.97
CA LEU A 6 1.56 -10.60 23.87
C LEU A 6 0.08 -10.44 23.57
N ASP A 7 -0.37 -9.20 23.35
CA ASP A 7 -1.76 -8.86 23.05
C ASP A 7 -2.29 -9.53 21.77
N ILE A 8 -1.40 -9.79 20.79
CA ILE A 8 -1.72 -10.57 19.57
C ILE A 8 -2.24 -11.98 19.89
N ARG A 9 -1.98 -12.52 21.09
CA ARG A 9 -2.51 -13.83 21.51
C ARG A 9 -3.97 -13.76 21.98
N SER A 10 -4.50 -12.58 22.27
CA SER A 10 -5.89 -12.43 22.72
C SER A 10 -6.87 -12.91 21.63
N ALA A 11 -7.97 -13.52 22.06
CA ALA A 11 -9.00 -14.00 21.14
C ALA A 11 -9.54 -12.88 20.23
N GLN A 12 -9.70 -11.67 20.78
CA GLN A 12 -10.17 -10.51 20.02
C GLN A 12 -9.20 -10.12 18.90
N LEU A 13 -7.90 -9.99 19.21
CA LEU A 13 -6.93 -9.55 18.20
C LEU A 13 -6.66 -10.65 17.17
N GLN A 14 -6.66 -11.92 17.58
CA GLN A 14 -6.64 -13.07 16.68
C GLN A 14 -7.82 -13.05 15.71
N TYR A 15 -9.04 -12.84 16.21
CA TYR A 15 -10.23 -12.74 15.38
C TYR A 15 -10.11 -11.61 14.36
N ASN A 16 -9.73 -10.41 14.81
CA ASN A 16 -9.61 -9.23 13.95
C ASN A 16 -8.59 -9.43 12.82
N LEU A 17 -7.41 -9.97 13.13
CA LEU A 17 -6.36 -10.21 12.13
C LEU A 17 -6.75 -11.28 11.11
N ARG A 18 -7.36 -12.39 11.57
CA ARG A 18 -7.83 -13.46 10.69
C ARG A 18 -9.00 -13.01 9.82
N LEU A 19 -9.93 -12.22 10.37
CA LEU A 19 -11.04 -11.65 9.60
C LEU A 19 -10.52 -10.72 8.51
N ARG A 20 -9.60 -9.80 8.85
CA ARG A 20 -8.95 -8.91 7.87
C ARG A 20 -8.28 -9.71 6.75
N SER A 21 -7.51 -10.76 7.09
CA SER A 21 -6.84 -11.61 6.10
C SER A 21 -7.83 -12.29 5.15
N ARG A 22 -8.89 -12.93 5.69
CA ARG A 22 -9.93 -13.56 4.85
C ARG A 22 -10.65 -12.56 3.96
N MET A 23 -10.98 -11.39 4.49
CA MET A 23 -11.68 -10.35 3.74
C MET A 23 -10.83 -9.80 2.59
N VAL A 24 -9.55 -9.50 2.84
CA VAL A 24 -8.61 -9.05 1.80
C VAL A 24 -8.43 -10.11 0.72
N MET A 25 -8.33 -11.39 1.09
CA MET A 25 -8.26 -12.47 0.10
C MET A 25 -9.52 -12.55 -0.76
N LYS A 26 -10.71 -12.43 -0.16
CA LYS A 26 -11.99 -12.43 -0.89
C LYS A 26 -12.09 -11.26 -1.87
N MET A 27 -11.61 -10.07 -1.49
CA MET A 27 -11.54 -8.92 -2.40
C MET A 27 -10.60 -9.20 -3.57
N ARG A 28 -9.42 -9.80 -3.32
CA ARG A 28 -8.46 -10.18 -4.37
C ARG A 28 -9.02 -11.24 -5.30
N GLU A 29 -9.64 -12.29 -4.77
CA GLU A 29 -10.31 -13.33 -5.58
C GLU A 29 -11.36 -12.72 -6.50
N TYR A 30 -12.19 -11.81 -5.99
CA TYR A 30 -13.23 -11.14 -6.76
C TYR A 30 -12.64 -10.27 -7.89
N LEU A 31 -11.68 -9.40 -7.57
CA LEU A 31 -11.11 -8.47 -8.54
C LEU A 31 -10.23 -9.22 -9.56
N CYS A 32 -9.29 -10.04 -9.10
CA CYS A 32 -8.30 -10.67 -9.98
C CYS A 32 -8.92 -11.85 -10.75
N ASN A 33 -9.54 -12.79 -10.03
CA ASN A 33 -9.96 -14.06 -10.65
C ASN A 33 -11.30 -13.93 -11.39
N GLN A 34 -12.21 -13.08 -10.92
CA GLN A 34 -13.54 -12.95 -11.54
C GLN A 34 -13.64 -11.75 -12.49
N HIS A 35 -12.90 -10.67 -12.25
CA HIS A 35 -12.99 -9.43 -13.05
C HIS A 35 -11.73 -9.14 -13.87
N GLY A 36 -10.71 -9.99 -13.78
CA GLY A 36 -9.50 -9.92 -14.59
C GLY A 36 -8.53 -8.80 -14.20
N PHE A 37 -8.61 -8.28 -12.97
CA PHE A 37 -7.65 -7.29 -12.49
C PHE A 37 -6.26 -7.89 -12.24
N VAL A 38 -5.22 -7.10 -12.47
CA VAL A 38 -3.84 -7.46 -12.16
C VAL A 38 -3.40 -6.73 -10.88
N ASP A 39 -2.98 -7.48 -9.86
CA ASP A 39 -2.42 -6.90 -8.64
C ASP A 39 -0.99 -6.38 -8.93
N VAL A 40 -0.81 -5.05 -8.91
CA VAL A 40 0.45 -4.39 -9.24
C VAL A 40 1.00 -3.67 -8.01
N GLU A 41 2.21 -4.07 -7.59
CA GLU A 41 2.94 -3.35 -6.56
C GLU A 41 3.58 -2.08 -7.13
N THR A 42 3.33 -0.94 -6.49
CA THR A 42 3.89 0.35 -6.90
C THR A 42 4.95 0.83 -5.91
N PRO A 43 6.02 1.54 -6.36
CA PRO A 43 7.09 2.01 -5.47
C PRO A 43 6.60 2.85 -4.28
N THR A 44 7.19 2.59 -3.11
CA THR A 44 6.91 3.33 -1.86
C THR A 44 7.89 4.48 -1.60
N LEU A 45 8.98 4.58 -2.36
CA LEU A 45 9.91 5.70 -2.35
C LEU A 45 9.77 6.44 -3.67
N PHE A 46 9.23 7.65 -3.63
CA PHE A 46 8.93 8.42 -4.83
C PHE A 46 9.33 9.89 -4.71
N LYS A 47 9.17 10.64 -5.81
CA LYS A 47 9.35 12.08 -5.80
C LYS A 47 8.17 12.74 -5.09
N ARG A 48 8.45 13.75 -4.28
CA ARG A 48 7.43 14.55 -3.60
C ARG A 48 6.47 15.20 -4.60
N THR A 49 5.17 15.07 -4.33
CA THR A 49 4.13 15.76 -5.11
C THR A 49 3.86 17.13 -4.51
N PRO A 50 4.14 18.25 -5.22
CA PRO A 50 3.79 19.58 -4.74
C PRO A 50 2.27 19.77 -4.73
N GLY A 51 1.72 20.34 -3.65
CA GLY A 51 0.29 20.67 -3.50
C GLY A 51 -0.51 19.73 -2.60
N GLY A 52 0.03 18.58 -2.21
CA GLY A 52 -0.59 17.67 -1.23
C GLY A 52 -0.28 18.00 0.23
N ALA A 53 -0.80 17.18 1.15
CA ALA A 53 -0.42 17.26 2.56
C ALA A 53 1.09 16.95 2.75
N LYS A 54 1.63 17.18 3.95
CA LYS A 54 3.05 16.90 4.22
C LYS A 54 3.34 15.40 4.07
N GLU A 55 4.35 15.05 3.29
CA GLU A 55 4.83 13.68 3.10
C GLU A 55 6.04 13.40 4.00
N PHE A 56 6.23 12.14 4.39
CA PHE A 56 7.42 11.70 5.09
C PHE A 56 8.61 11.67 4.14
N LEU A 57 9.73 12.27 4.56
CA LEU A 57 10.97 12.27 3.80
C LEU A 57 11.84 11.09 4.19
N VAL A 58 12.45 10.46 3.19
CA VAL A 58 13.42 9.38 3.37
C VAL A 58 14.74 9.83 2.74
N PRO A 59 15.80 10.04 3.54
CA PRO A 59 17.09 10.48 3.03
C PRO A 59 17.71 9.40 2.14
N THR A 60 18.47 9.85 1.15
CA THR A 60 19.28 8.97 0.30
C THR A 60 20.75 9.06 0.68
N GLN A 61 21.57 8.14 0.14
CA GLN A 61 23.03 8.24 0.28
C GLN A 61 23.59 9.41 -0.53
N GLU A 62 22.85 9.91 -1.54
CA GLU A 62 23.25 11.07 -2.33
C GLU A 62 22.99 12.37 -1.55
N PRO A 63 24.02 13.20 -1.29
CA PRO A 63 23.85 14.42 -0.52
C PRO A 63 22.82 15.37 -1.14
N GLY A 64 21.91 15.86 -0.31
CA GLY A 64 20.87 16.82 -0.72
C GLY A 64 19.67 16.20 -1.45
N LYS A 65 19.65 14.87 -1.68
CA LYS A 65 18.51 14.18 -2.32
C LYS A 65 17.72 13.35 -1.32
N PHE A 66 16.40 13.35 -1.51
CA PHE A 66 15.41 12.70 -0.66
C PHE A 66 14.33 12.05 -1.51
N TYR A 67 13.83 10.91 -1.05
CA TYR A 67 12.54 10.38 -1.47
C TYR A 67 11.45 10.86 -0.52
N SER A 68 10.20 10.71 -0.95
CA SER A 68 9.03 10.80 -0.09
C SER A 68 8.24 9.49 -0.10
N LEU A 69 7.58 9.19 1.03
CA LEU A 69 6.55 8.15 1.07
C LEU A 69 5.27 8.70 0.42
N PRO A 70 4.73 8.04 -0.62
CA PRO A 70 3.55 8.53 -1.31
C PRO A 70 2.32 8.42 -0.40
N GLN A 71 1.44 9.41 -0.47
CA GLN A 71 0.16 9.36 0.26
C GLN A 71 -0.80 8.33 -0.32
N SER A 72 -0.72 8.10 -1.62
CA SER A 72 -1.52 7.12 -2.36
C SER A 72 -0.79 6.73 -3.66
N PRO A 73 -1.10 5.59 -4.27
CA PRO A 73 -0.51 5.17 -5.54
C PRO A 73 -1.10 5.90 -6.76
N GLN A 74 -1.82 7.01 -6.57
CA GLN A 74 -2.62 7.67 -7.61
C GLN A 74 -1.82 8.04 -8.87
N GLN A 75 -0.58 8.49 -8.72
CA GLN A 75 0.29 8.81 -9.85
C GLN A 75 0.65 7.56 -10.67
N PHE A 76 1.00 6.47 -9.99
CA PHE A 76 1.27 5.20 -10.65
C PHE A 76 0.02 4.62 -11.30
N LYS A 77 -1.15 4.75 -10.67
CA LYS A 77 -2.42 4.34 -11.27
C LYS A 77 -2.61 4.98 -12.64
N GLN A 78 -2.39 6.30 -12.75
CA GLN A 78 -2.50 6.99 -14.04
C GLN A 78 -1.50 6.47 -15.07
N LEU A 79 -0.24 6.24 -14.67
CA LEU A 79 0.79 5.68 -15.56
C LEU A 79 0.46 4.25 -16.02
N LEU A 80 -0.10 3.41 -15.14
CA LEU A 80 -0.51 2.04 -15.47
C LEU A 80 -1.66 2.02 -16.49
N MET A 81 -2.65 2.91 -16.32
CA MET A 81 -3.71 3.07 -17.32
C MET A 81 -3.16 3.50 -18.68
N VAL A 82 -2.22 4.47 -18.71
CA VAL A 82 -1.54 4.89 -19.94
C VAL A 82 -0.71 3.76 -20.55
N GLY A 83 -0.12 2.91 -19.72
CA GLY A 83 0.62 1.71 -20.12
C GLY A 83 -0.24 0.56 -20.67
N GLY A 84 -1.57 0.73 -20.73
CA GLY A 84 -2.49 -0.27 -21.26
C GLY A 84 -2.92 -1.34 -20.26
N LEU A 85 -2.63 -1.15 -18.97
CA LEU A 85 -3.11 -2.03 -17.91
C LEU A 85 -4.51 -1.56 -17.50
N ASP A 86 -5.51 -1.99 -18.29
CA ASP A 86 -6.91 -1.59 -18.13
C ASP A 86 -7.54 -2.13 -16.82
N ARG A 87 -7.12 -3.35 -16.40
CA ARG A 87 -7.55 -4.01 -15.18
C ARG A 87 -6.38 -4.75 -14.55
#